data_AF-A0A6C0BB85-F1
#
_entry.id   AF-A0A6C0BB85-F1
#
_cell.length_a   1.000
_cell.length_b   1.000
_cell.length_c   1.000
_cell.angle_alpha   90.00
_cell.angle_beta   90.00
_cell.angle_gamma   90.00
#
_symmetry.space_group_name_H-M   'P 1'
#
loop_
_entity.id
_entity.type
_entity.pdbx_description
1 polymer ?
#
loop_
_entity_poly.entity_id
_entity_poly.type
_entity_poly.pdbx_seq_one_letter_code
_entity_poly.pdbx_strand_id
1 'polypeptide(L)'
;MIWLTYAIILVLFLILGGIVYFNPSLFFTQKTVSNIGPYDLSILTTPFDNSNVKIYESSGAMTVQGFFYIIPLQRTPTAMSCNTPGNPSCEDGRFHTCTCVSNTDCINCKSNGYLDLLKVGDTVALEILPAPDAGRQGKAMTQLAIRTQTNVDSSGNAVDIVPRKKLSKVYTEYLSLPPIPLQKWCLVTIVREGRRFDVYYDNTLVLSKKTSYVLSTTEDTTKGVTVGGPGFTGYMASAKFIQSALTGSEVFAQYSNETDTRGAPFVKIPEKTITQANDTFGFKIPSLCLIGCGPKVMPSKPLMEWETQYA
;
A
#
# COMPACT_ATOMS: atom_id res chain seq x y z
N MET A 1 -16.69 7.00 -63.36
CA MET A 1 -15.80 7.68 -62.38
C MET A 1 -16.49 7.91 -61.03
N ILE A 2 -17.72 8.45 -60.99
CA ILE A 2 -18.49 8.71 -59.75
C ILE A 2 -18.77 7.44 -58.90
N TRP A 3 -19.02 6.29 -59.53
CA TRP A 3 -19.27 5.04 -58.79
C TRP A 3 -18.04 4.51 -58.05
N LEU A 4 -16.84 4.75 -58.58
CA LEU A 4 -15.59 4.32 -57.94
C LEU A 4 -15.33 5.13 -56.66
N THR A 5 -15.64 6.44 -56.68
CA THR A 5 -15.47 7.29 -55.50
C THR A 5 -16.42 6.90 -54.36
N TYR A 6 -17.67 6.53 -54.66
CA TYR A 6 -18.61 6.06 -53.62
C TYR A 6 -18.18 4.73 -52.99
N ALA A 7 -17.69 3.79 -53.81
CA ALA A 7 -17.19 2.51 -53.30
C ALA A 7 -16.00 2.69 -52.36
N ILE A 8 -15.05 3.59 -52.70
CA ILE A 8 -13.88 3.88 -51.86
C ILE A 8 -14.31 4.53 -50.54
N ILE A 9 -15.24 5.48 -50.57
CA ILE A 9 -15.74 6.15 -49.35
C ILE A 9 -16.43 5.14 -48.43
N LEU A 10 -17.25 4.23 -48.97
CA LEU A 10 -17.96 3.23 -48.17
C LEU A 10 -17.01 2.23 -47.50
N VAL A 11 -15.96 1.78 -48.21
CA VAL A 11 -14.92 0.91 -47.64
C VAL A 11 -14.15 1.62 -46.53
N LEU A 12 -13.80 2.90 -46.72
CA LEU A 12 -13.16 3.71 -45.68
C LEU A 12 -14.04 3.84 -44.43
N PHE A 13 -15.35 4.08 -44.59
CA PHE A 13 -16.29 4.14 -43.46
C PHE A 13 -16.42 2.82 -42.72
N LEU A 14 -16.42 1.68 -43.42
CA LEU A 14 -16.47 0.37 -42.78
C LEU A 14 -15.18 0.03 -42.03
N ILE A 15 -14.02 0.41 -42.58
CA ILE A 15 -12.73 0.23 -41.91
C ILE A 15 -12.65 1.12 -40.67
N LEU A 16 -12.98 2.40 -40.78
CA LEU A 16 -13.01 3.33 -39.64
C LEU A 16 -14.03 2.90 -38.58
N GLY A 17 -15.23 2.49 -38.99
CA GLY A 17 -16.26 1.97 -38.10
C GLY A 17 -15.82 0.69 -37.39
N GLY A 18 -15.16 -0.23 -38.10
CA GLY A 18 -14.57 -1.44 -37.51
C GLY A 18 -13.46 -1.10 -36.50
N ILE A 19 -12.55 -0.19 -36.84
CA ILE A 19 -11.47 0.22 -35.92
C ILE A 19 -12.04 0.86 -34.65
N VAL A 20 -13.07 1.70 -34.77
CA VAL A 20 -13.71 2.34 -33.61
C VAL A 20 -14.54 1.34 -32.79
N TYR A 21 -15.23 0.41 -33.45
CA TYR A 21 -16.06 -0.59 -32.79
C TYR A 21 -15.23 -1.65 -32.06
N PHE A 22 -14.10 -2.08 -32.64
CA PHE A 22 -13.24 -3.11 -32.08
C PHE A 22 -12.09 -2.57 -31.21
N ASN A 23 -11.93 -1.24 -31.07
CA ASN A 23 -11.09 -0.64 -30.03
C ASN A 23 -11.95 -0.05 -28.88
N PRO A 24 -12.45 -0.89 -27.96
CA PRO A 24 -13.11 -0.40 -26.75
C PRO A 24 -12.19 0.44 -25.85
N SER A 25 -10.87 0.43 -26.10
CA SER A 25 -9.89 1.23 -25.36
C SER A 25 -10.05 2.75 -25.55
N LEU A 26 -10.71 3.22 -26.62
CA LEU A 26 -10.90 4.65 -26.87
C LEU A 26 -11.98 5.31 -25.99
N PHE A 27 -12.81 4.53 -25.28
CA PHE A 27 -13.93 5.06 -24.50
C PHE A 27 -13.73 5.04 -22.99
N PHE A 28 -12.66 4.45 -22.48
CA PHE A 28 -12.31 4.56 -21.07
C PHE A 28 -11.51 5.84 -20.87
N THR A 29 -12.21 6.95 -20.64
CA THR A 29 -11.56 8.14 -20.11
C THR A 29 -10.95 7.77 -18.75
N GLN A 30 -9.62 7.68 -18.68
CA GLN A 30 -8.92 7.41 -17.43
C GLN A 30 -9.18 8.58 -16.48
N LYS A 31 -10.15 8.39 -15.57
CA LYS A 31 -10.38 9.33 -14.49
C LYS A 31 -9.34 9.06 -13.42
N THR A 32 -8.28 9.86 -13.43
CA THR A 32 -7.28 9.88 -12.36
C THR A 32 -7.71 10.89 -11.32
N VAL A 33 -7.98 10.44 -10.10
CA VAL A 33 -8.09 11.33 -8.95
C VAL A 33 -6.78 11.26 -8.20
N SER A 34 -6.07 12.38 -8.17
CA SER A 34 -4.81 12.53 -7.46
C SER A 34 -5.00 13.47 -6.28
N ASN A 35 -4.64 13.02 -5.08
CA ASN A 35 -4.52 13.92 -3.95
C ASN A 35 -3.02 14.10 -3.64
N ILE A 36 -2.58 15.35 -3.74
CA ILE A 36 -1.18 15.72 -3.65
C ILE A 36 -0.88 15.86 -2.16
N GLY A 37 -0.36 14.77 -1.59
CA GLY A 37 0.26 14.81 -0.27
C GLY A 37 1.45 15.80 -0.21
N PRO A 38 2.23 15.80 0.87
CA PRO A 38 2.46 14.62 1.68
C PRO A 38 1.60 14.56 2.95
N TYR A 39 1.21 13.34 3.29
CA TYR A 39 0.57 12.97 4.54
C TYR A 39 1.63 12.49 5.52
N ASP A 40 1.62 13.02 6.74
CA ASP A 40 2.42 12.47 7.83
C ASP A 40 1.84 11.12 8.24
N LEU A 41 2.61 10.06 8.10
CA LEU A 41 2.14 8.70 8.41
C LEU A 41 1.86 8.51 9.91
N SER A 42 2.46 9.33 10.79
CA SER A 42 2.25 9.23 12.25
C SER A 42 0.83 9.63 12.69
N ILE A 43 0.09 10.31 11.83
CA ILE A 43 -1.26 10.79 12.08
C ILE A 43 -2.20 10.05 11.13
N LEU A 44 -3.23 9.41 11.69
CA LEU A 44 -4.29 8.83 10.87
C LEU A 44 -5.01 9.94 10.10
N THR A 45 -4.94 9.92 8.78
CA THR A 45 -5.61 10.93 7.96
C THR A 45 -7.13 10.78 8.05
N THR A 46 -7.85 11.90 8.00
CA THR A 46 -9.30 11.84 7.72
C THR A 46 -9.55 11.12 6.39
N PRO A 47 -10.62 10.32 6.27
CA PRO A 47 -10.93 9.63 5.04
C PRO A 47 -10.99 10.61 3.86
N PHE A 48 -10.19 10.35 2.83
CA PHE A 48 -10.23 11.08 1.58
C PHE A 48 -10.74 10.16 0.47
N ASP A 49 -11.46 10.72 -0.50
CA ASP A 49 -11.90 10.02 -1.71
C ASP A 49 -12.89 8.85 -1.52
N ASN A 50 -13.98 9.10 -0.79
CA ASN A 50 -15.06 8.13 -0.59
C ASN A 50 -15.72 7.67 -1.90
N SER A 51 -15.74 8.52 -2.93
CA SER A 51 -16.33 8.19 -4.23
C SER A 51 -15.59 7.05 -4.94
N ASN A 52 -14.26 7.05 -4.88
CA ASN A 52 -13.47 6.03 -5.56
C ASN A 52 -13.33 4.74 -4.76
N VAL A 53 -13.59 4.73 -3.45
CA VAL A 53 -13.63 3.48 -2.66
C VAL A 53 -14.71 2.55 -3.20
N LYS A 54 -15.94 3.06 -3.38
CA LYS A 54 -17.03 2.23 -3.90
C LYS A 54 -16.72 1.71 -5.31
N ILE A 55 -16.15 2.56 -6.16
CA ILE A 55 -15.72 2.17 -7.51
C ILE A 55 -14.60 1.13 -7.40
N TYR A 56 -13.65 1.29 -6.50
CA TYR A 56 -12.57 0.33 -6.27
C TYR A 56 -13.10 -1.03 -5.90
N GLU A 57 -14.11 -1.09 -5.04
CA GLU A 57 -14.72 -2.32 -4.55
C GLU A 57 -15.63 -2.99 -5.59
N SER A 58 -16.48 -2.22 -6.28
CA SER A 58 -17.44 -2.75 -7.25
C SER A 58 -16.88 -2.91 -8.67
N SER A 59 -15.81 -2.20 -9.02
CA SER A 59 -15.20 -2.28 -10.35
C SER A 59 -14.43 -3.58 -10.52
N GLY A 60 -14.49 -4.12 -11.74
CA GLY A 60 -13.65 -5.24 -12.15
C GLY A 60 -12.17 -4.87 -12.29
N ALA A 61 -11.81 -3.59 -12.41
CA ALA A 61 -10.42 -3.18 -12.57
C ALA A 61 -10.16 -1.78 -11.98
N MET A 62 -9.11 -1.65 -11.16
CA MET A 62 -8.70 -0.36 -10.59
C MET A 62 -7.27 -0.42 -10.05
N THR A 63 -6.57 0.71 -10.07
CA THR A 63 -5.21 0.85 -9.55
C THR A 63 -5.14 1.90 -8.45
N VAL A 64 -4.43 1.59 -7.37
CA VAL A 64 -4.13 2.50 -6.26
C VAL A 64 -2.62 2.66 -6.15
N GLN A 65 -2.15 3.90 -6.06
CA GLN A 65 -0.74 4.23 -6.00
C GLN A 65 -0.44 5.24 -4.90
N GLY A 66 0.76 5.16 -4.36
CA GLY A 66 1.32 6.21 -3.51
C GLY A 66 2.80 6.00 -3.27
N PHE A 67 3.51 7.11 -3.08
CA PHE A 67 4.89 7.10 -2.64
C PHE A 67 4.93 7.00 -1.13
N PHE A 68 5.74 6.08 -0.60
CA PHE A 68 5.93 5.90 0.83
C PHE A 68 7.39 6.15 1.19
N TYR A 69 7.61 6.95 2.22
CA TYR A 69 8.89 7.15 2.87
C TYR A 69 8.75 6.76 4.34
N ILE A 70 9.25 5.58 4.68
CA ILE A 70 9.09 5.03 6.03
C ILE A 70 10.40 5.21 6.79
N ILE A 71 10.36 5.91 7.91
CA ILE A 71 11.47 6.02 8.86
C ILE A 71 11.48 4.74 9.72
N PRO A 72 12.65 4.21 10.12
CA PRO A 72 12.75 3.00 10.91
C PRO A 72 11.73 2.98 12.05
N LEU A 73 10.95 1.91 12.05
CA LEU A 73 9.77 1.79 12.86
C LEU A 73 10.16 1.47 14.30
N GLN A 74 9.37 1.96 15.26
CA GLN A 74 9.57 1.60 16.66
C GLN A 74 9.34 0.10 16.84
N ARG A 75 10.20 -0.55 17.64
CA ARG A 75 10.05 -1.98 17.95
C ARG A 75 8.68 -2.21 18.57
N THR A 76 7.98 -3.24 18.10
CA THR A 76 6.80 -3.77 18.77
C THR A 76 7.22 -4.26 20.17
N PRO A 77 6.69 -3.67 21.26
CA PRO A 77 7.17 -3.96 22.61
C PRO A 77 6.71 -5.32 23.14
N THR A 78 5.79 -6.01 22.45
CA THR A 78 5.13 -7.22 22.92
C THR A 78 5.47 -8.41 22.03
N ALA A 79 6.00 -9.47 22.62
CA ALA A 79 6.08 -10.79 22.00
C ALA A 79 4.67 -11.39 21.86
N MET A 80 4.25 -11.75 20.66
CA MET A 80 2.98 -12.43 20.46
C MET A 80 3.15 -13.94 20.49
N SER A 81 2.23 -14.65 21.16
CA SER A 81 2.12 -16.11 21.05
C SER A 81 1.59 -16.48 19.66
N CYS A 82 2.20 -17.45 18.99
CA CYS A 82 1.69 -17.93 17.72
C CYS A 82 0.49 -18.89 17.90
N ASN A 83 -0.31 -19.11 16.85
CA ASN A 83 -1.48 -20.01 16.83
C ASN A 83 -2.64 -19.68 17.82
N THR A 84 -2.66 -18.50 18.43
CA THR A 84 -3.85 -17.98 19.10
C THR A 84 -4.71 -17.17 18.13
N PRO A 85 -6.01 -17.02 18.37
CA PRO A 85 -6.87 -16.27 17.45
C PRO A 85 -6.39 -14.82 17.29
N GLY A 86 -6.27 -14.37 16.03
CA GLY A 86 -5.73 -13.05 15.70
C GLY A 86 -4.20 -12.93 15.80
N ASN A 87 -3.49 -14.05 15.92
CA ASN A 87 -2.03 -14.10 15.95
C ASN A 87 -1.48 -14.88 14.73
N PRO A 88 -0.20 -14.66 14.39
CA PRO A 88 0.43 -15.30 13.23
C PRO A 88 0.56 -16.82 13.40
N SER A 89 0.74 -17.51 12.27
CA SER A 89 1.14 -18.91 12.21
C SER A 89 2.50 -19.12 12.88
N CYS A 90 2.63 -20.19 13.68
CA CYS A 90 3.92 -20.57 14.25
C CYS A 90 4.92 -21.04 13.18
N GLU A 91 4.48 -21.44 11.99
CA GLU A 91 5.34 -22.03 10.97
C GLU A 91 6.17 -20.96 10.26
N ASP A 92 5.50 -19.95 9.71
CA ASP A 92 6.11 -18.90 8.89
C ASP A 92 6.08 -17.51 9.55
N GLY A 93 5.42 -17.37 10.70
CA GLY A 93 5.29 -16.09 11.40
C GLY A 93 4.36 -15.10 10.68
N ARG A 94 3.49 -15.57 9.77
CA ARG A 94 2.61 -14.73 8.94
C ARG A 94 1.14 -14.98 9.25
N PHE A 95 0.31 -14.06 8.76
CA PHE A 95 -1.13 -14.25 8.76
C PHE A 95 -1.57 -14.99 7.50
N HIS A 96 -2.45 -15.97 7.70
CA HIS A 96 -3.11 -16.70 6.62
C HIS A 96 -4.58 -16.32 6.54
N THR A 97 -5.25 -16.82 5.51
CA THR A 97 -6.70 -16.67 5.37
C THR A 97 -7.40 -17.17 6.62
N CYS A 98 -8.30 -16.35 7.15
CA CYS A 98 -9.06 -16.65 8.35
C CYS A 98 -10.54 -16.35 8.14
N THR A 99 -11.37 -17.00 8.95
CA THR A 99 -12.82 -16.87 8.92
C THR A 99 -13.29 -16.20 10.19
N CYS A 100 -14.13 -15.17 10.05
CA CYS A 100 -14.75 -14.54 11.19
C CYS A 100 -15.78 -15.49 11.85
N VAL A 101 -15.87 -15.42 13.18
CA VAL A 101 -16.75 -16.28 13.98
C VAL A 101 -18.22 -15.94 13.70
N SER A 102 -18.50 -14.65 13.47
CA SER A 102 -19.79 -14.15 13.01
C SER A 102 -19.57 -12.99 12.03
N ASN A 103 -20.65 -12.49 11.41
CA ASN A 103 -20.59 -11.36 10.48
C ASN A 103 -20.03 -10.07 11.11
N THR A 104 -20.03 -9.98 12.44
CA THR A 104 -19.55 -8.80 13.20
C THR A 104 -18.34 -9.10 14.08
N ASP A 105 -18.05 -10.38 14.34
CA ASP A 105 -16.94 -10.79 15.19
C ASP A 105 -15.82 -11.44 14.38
N CYS A 106 -14.84 -10.60 14.06
CA CYS A 106 -13.60 -10.98 13.38
C CYS A 106 -12.38 -10.95 14.33
N ILE A 107 -12.56 -11.17 15.64
CA ILE A 107 -11.44 -11.16 16.60
C ILE A 107 -10.33 -12.13 16.18
N ASN A 108 -10.70 -13.32 15.69
CA ASN A 108 -9.76 -14.34 15.24
C ASN A 108 -8.98 -13.95 13.97
N CYS A 109 -9.45 -12.92 13.27
CA CYS A 109 -8.88 -12.40 12.04
C CYS A 109 -8.11 -11.09 12.22
N LYS A 110 -8.01 -10.59 13.47
CA LYS A 110 -7.19 -9.41 13.74
C LYS A 110 -5.74 -9.69 13.38
N SER A 111 -5.09 -8.81 12.64
CA SER A 111 -3.67 -8.88 12.33
C SER A 111 -2.85 -8.23 13.44
N ASN A 112 -2.87 -8.80 14.65
CA ASN A 112 -2.15 -8.21 15.79
C ASN A 112 -0.67 -7.96 15.42
N GLY A 113 -0.18 -6.77 15.76
CA GLY A 113 1.17 -6.30 15.47
C GLY A 113 1.38 -5.70 14.07
N TYR A 114 0.45 -5.88 13.13
CA TYR A 114 0.46 -5.14 11.87
C TYR A 114 -0.15 -3.76 12.07
N LEU A 115 0.38 -2.79 11.33
CA LEU A 115 -0.11 -1.43 11.29
C LEU A 115 -0.64 -1.14 9.89
N ASP A 116 -1.81 -0.51 9.81
CA ASP A 116 -2.46 -0.10 8.55
C ASP A 116 -1.70 1.08 7.92
N LEU A 117 -0.96 0.85 6.83
CA LEU A 117 -0.24 1.90 6.11
C LEU A 117 -1.17 2.70 5.19
N LEU A 118 -2.06 1.99 4.48
CA LEU A 118 -3.07 2.54 3.58
C LEU A 118 -4.31 1.65 3.65
N LYS A 119 -5.49 2.24 3.84
CA LYS A 119 -6.77 1.52 3.79
C LYS A 119 -7.66 2.13 2.73
N VAL A 120 -8.31 1.29 1.95
CA VAL A 120 -9.33 1.66 0.96
C VAL A 120 -10.65 1.12 1.47
N GLY A 121 -11.46 1.98 2.09
CA GLY A 121 -12.66 1.56 2.80
C GLY A 121 -12.34 0.64 3.99
N ASP A 122 -13.19 -0.38 4.20
CA ASP A 122 -12.94 -1.44 5.18
C ASP A 122 -12.41 -2.74 4.50
N THR A 123 -12.36 -2.76 3.17
CA THR A 123 -12.21 -3.98 2.36
C THR A 123 -10.77 -4.33 2.04
N VAL A 124 -9.93 -3.34 1.73
CA VAL A 124 -8.51 -3.54 1.43
C VAL A 124 -7.64 -2.67 2.31
N ALA A 125 -6.65 -3.29 2.94
CA ALA A 125 -5.61 -2.57 3.68
C ALA A 125 -4.23 -3.07 3.25
N LEU A 126 -3.33 -2.14 2.96
CA LEU A 126 -1.90 -2.38 2.92
C LEU A 126 -1.39 -2.23 4.34
N GLU A 127 -0.93 -3.34 4.92
CA GLU A 127 -0.47 -3.42 6.28
C GLU A 127 1.03 -3.71 6.33
N ILE A 128 1.70 -3.27 7.38
CA ILE A 128 3.12 -3.53 7.61
C ILE A 128 3.37 -4.01 9.03
N LEU A 129 4.21 -5.03 9.15
CA LEU A 129 4.80 -5.46 10.40
C LEU A 129 6.07 -4.64 10.62
N PRO A 130 6.11 -3.74 11.62
CA PRO A 130 7.20 -2.78 11.79
C PRO A 130 8.51 -3.38 12.26
N ALA A 131 8.45 -4.46 13.04
CA ALA A 131 9.59 -5.22 13.50
C ALA A 131 9.17 -6.66 13.76
N PRO A 132 10.06 -7.64 13.54
CA PRO A 132 9.87 -8.98 14.08
C PRO A 132 9.72 -8.89 15.60
N ASP A 133 8.66 -9.46 16.14
CA ASP A 133 8.52 -9.63 17.59
C ASP A 133 9.32 -10.86 18.05
N ALA A 134 9.55 -10.98 19.36
CA ALA A 134 10.29 -12.13 19.91
C ALA A 134 9.57 -13.48 19.70
N GLY A 135 8.28 -13.47 19.35
CA GLY A 135 7.51 -14.66 18.97
C GLY A 135 7.76 -15.14 17.53
N ARG A 136 8.33 -14.31 16.65
CA ARG A 136 8.60 -14.60 15.23
C ARG A 136 10.10 -14.68 14.89
N GLN A 137 10.95 -14.98 15.87
CA GLN A 137 12.40 -15.07 15.67
C GLN A 137 12.77 -15.93 14.45
N GLY A 138 13.43 -15.32 13.47
CA GLY A 138 13.91 -15.98 12.25
C GLY A 138 12.84 -16.32 11.20
N LYS A 139 11.57 -15.97 11.41
CA LYS A 139 10.45 -16.42 10.55
C LYS A 139 9.83 -15.31 9.69
N ALA A 140 9.59 -14.14 10.28
CA ALA A 140 9.05 -12.98 9.56
C ALA A 140 9.78 -11.70 9.97
N MET A 141 10.60 -11.15 9.07
CA MET A 141 11.16 -9.79 9.21
C MET A 141 10.08 -8.72 8.97
N THR A 142 10.45 -7.45 8.94
CA THR A 142 9.54 -6.36 8.55
C THR A 142 8.84 -6.72 7.23
N GLN A 143 7.53 -6.89 7.26
CA GLN A 143 6.80 -7.49 6.15
C GLN A 143 5.58 -6.64 5.80
N LEU A 144 5.34 -6.45 4.51
CA LEU A 144 4.06 -5.90 4.04
C LEU A 144 3.07 -7.01 3.73
N ALA A 145 1.80 -6.74 3.94
CA ALA A 145 0.73 -7.62 3.54
C ALA A 145 -0.43 -6.80 2.97
N ILE A 146 -1.10 -7.33 1.96
CA ILE A 146 -2.42 -6.83 1.58
C ILE A 146 -3.45 -7.69 2.30
N ARG A 147 -4.22 -7.06 3.18
CA ARG A 147 -5.39 -7.66 3.81
C ARG A 147 -6.61 -7.35 2.97
N THR A 148 -7.36 -8.38 2.59
CA THR A 148 -8.62 -8.23 1.85
C THR A 148 -9.77 -8.87 2.63
N GLN A 149 -10.92 -8.19 2.71
CA GLN A 149 -12.14 -8.71 3.33
C GLN A 149 -13.19 -9.07 2.29
N THR A 150 -13.81 -10.23 2.49
CA THR A 150 -14.87 -10.74 1.64
C THR A 150 -16.06 -11.22 2.46
N ASN A 151 -17.26 -10.93 1.97
CA ASN A 151 -18.51 -11.51 2.45
C ASN A 151 -18.88 -12.69 1.54
N VAL A 152 -19.14 -13.85 2.13
CA VAL A 152 -19.69 -15.01 1.40
C VAL A 152 -21.05 -15.39 1.94
N ASP A 153 -21.91 -15.99 1.12
CA ASP A 153 -23.14 -16.64 1.59
C ASP A 153 -22.86 -17.94 2.35
N SER A 154 -23.92 -18.56 2.87
CA SER A 154 -23.87 -19.88 3.50
C SER A 154 -23.36 -21.01 2.59
N SER A 155 -23.33 -20.79 1.27
CA SER A 155 -22.87 -21.73 0.25
C SER A 155 -21.41 -21.50 -0.16
N GLY A 156 -20.76 -20.46 0.40
CA GLY A 156 -19.36 -20.11 0.11
C GLY A 156 -19.16 -19.24 -1.14
N ASN A 157 -20.25 -18.77 -1.76
CA ASN A 157 -20.17 -17.84 -2.90
C ASN A 157 -19.97 -16.42 -2.39
N ALA A 158 -19.12 -15.64 -3.07
CA ALA A 158 -18.98 -14.22 -2.76
C ALA A 158 -20.31 -13.49 -2.99
N VAL A 159 -20.68 -12.63 -2.06
CA VAL A 159 -21.89 -11.82 -2.18
C VAL A 159 -21.54 -10.35 -2.13
N ASP A 160 -21.84 -9.67 -3.23
CA ASP A 160 -21.47 -8.27 -3.43
C ASP A 160 -22.25 -7.32 -2.52
N ILE A 161 -23.47 -7.70 -2.09
CA ILE A 161 -24.35 -6.89 -1.24
C ILE A 161 -25.17 -7.84 -0.35
N VAL A 162 -24.80 -7.99 0.93
CA VAL A 162 -25.67 -8.61 1.91
C VAL A 162 -26.04 -7.55 2.93
N PRO A 163 -27.31 -7.10 3.01
CA PRO A 163 -27.75 -6.36 4.17
C PRO A 163 -27.43 -7.25 5.39
N ARG A 164 -26.66 -6.72 6.36
CA ARG A 164 -26.06 -7.40 7.54
C ARG A 164 -26.89 -8.50 8.24
N LYS A 165 -28.20 -8.58 7.98
CA LYS A 165 -29.18 -9.53 8.52
C LYS A 165 -29.27 -10.91 7.85
N LYS A 166 -28.66 -11.17 6.69
CA LYS A 166 -28.57 -12.55 6.15
C LYS A 166 -27.18 -13.14 6.42
N LEU A 167 -27.13 -14.38 6.89
CA LEU A 167 -25.89 -15.08 7.30
C LEU A 167 -24.83 -15.01 6.18
N SER A 168 -23.87 -14.10 6.32
CA SER A 168 -22.74 -13.99 5.42
C SER A 168 -21.45 -14.14 6.22
N LYS A 169 -20.75 -15.27 6.07
CA LYS A 169 -19.44 -15.43 6.73
C LYS A 169 -18.47 -14.43 6.13
N VAL A 170 -17.66 -13.79 6.97
CA VAL A 170 -16.62 -12.87 6.53
C VAL A 170 -15.30 -13.62 6.49
N TYR A 171 -14.63 -13.61 5.35
CA TYR A 171 -13.26 -14.10 5.19
C TYR A 171 -12.29 -12.93 5.10
N THR A 172 -11.15 -13.07 5.74
CA THR A 172 -10.03 -12.16 5.58
C THR A 172 -8.87 -12.94 4.96
N GLU A 173 -8.41 -12.53 3.79
CA GLU A 173 -7.23 -13.10 3.12
C GLU A 173 -6.04 -12.15 3.27
N TYR A 174 -4.84 -12.72 3.41
CA TYR A 174 -3.59 -11.98 3.50
C TYR A 174 -2.66 -12.35 2.35
N LEU A 175 -2.24 -11.36 1.58
CA LEU A 175 -1.25 -11.50 0.52
C LEU A 175 0.08 -10.98 1.03
N SER A 176 1.00 -11.90 1.34
CA SER A 176 2.35 -11.58 1.78
C SER A 176 3.15 -10.87 0.69
N LEU A 177 3.76 -9.74 1.05
CA LEU A 177 4.66 -8.97 0.18
C LEU A 177 6.10 -8.96 0.75
N PRO A 178 7.11 -8.69 -0.10
CA PRO A 178 8.47 -8.42 0.36
C PRO A 178 8.55 -7.16 1.25
N PRO A 179 9.62 -6.99 2.03
CA PRO A 179 9.87 -5.74 2.77
C PRO A 179 10.02 -4.54 1.81
N ILE A 180 9.46 -3.39 2.18
CA ILE A 180 9.73 -2.11 1.51
C ILE A 180 11.06 -1.52 1.99
N PRO A 181 11.83 -0.84 1.13
CA PRO A 181 13.03 -0.13 1.58
C PRO A 181 12.67 0.96 2.60
N LEU A 182 13.34 0.94 3.74
CA LEU A 182 13.24 1.98 4.77
C LEU A 182 14.15 3.16 4.43
N GLN A 183 13.81 4.35 4.89
CA GLN A 183 14.54 5.62 4.67
C GLN A 183 14.76 5.98 3.19
N LYS A 184 13.98 5.39 2.29
CA LYS A 184 13.97 5.67 0.85
C LYS A 184 12.53 5.82 0.39
N TRP A 185 12.29 6.71 -0.56
CA TRP A 185 11.02 6.76 -1.26
C TRP A 185 10.83 5.50 -2.09
N CYS A 186 9.64 4.91 -1.99
CA CYS A 186 9.22 3.79 -2.80
C CYS A 186 7.79 4.01 -3.29
N LEU A 187 7.57 3.91 -4.60
CA LEU A 187 6.23 3.91 -5.17
C LEU A 187 5.62 2.53 -4.97
N VAL A 188 4.54 2.43 -4.20
CA VAL A 188 3.76 1.21 -4.13
C VAL A 188 2.56 1.35 -5.06
N THR A 189 2.48 0.47 -6.05
CA THR A 189 1.34 0.37 -6.97
C THR A 189 0.61 -0.93 -6.71
N ILE A 190 -0.68 -0.85 -6.38
CA ILE A 190 -1.57 -2.00 -6.22
C ILE A 190 -2.57 -1.96 -7.37
N VAL A 191 -2.36 -2.83 -8.35
CA VAL A 191 -3.27 -3.06 -9.47
C VAL A 191 -4.22 -4.18 -9.09
N ARG A 192 -5.53 -3.90 -9.15
CA ARG A 192 -6.59 -4.90 -8.95
C ARG A 192 -7.27 -5.16 -10.29
N GLU A 193 -7.41 -6.43 -10.65
CA GLU A 193 -8.27 -6.90 -11.73
C GLU A 193 -9.12 -8.08 -11.23
N GLY A 194 -10.35 -7.78 -10.82
CA GLY A 194 -11.30 -8.72 -10.25
C GLY A 194 -10.82 -9.26 -8.91
N ARG A 195 -10.29 -10.50 -8.93
CA ARG A 195 -9.66 -11.19 -7.80
C ARG A 195 -8.13 -11.19 -7.85
N ARG A 196 -7.55 -10.71 -8.94
CA ARG A 196 -6.10 -10.69 -9.13
C ARG A 196 -5.55 -9.36 -8.60
N PHE A 197 -4.49 -9.47 -7.81
CA PHE A 197 -3.70 -8.35 -7.33
C PHE A 197 -2.30 -8.46 -7.92
N ASP A 198 -1.91 -7.44 -8.66
CA ASP A 198 -0.54 -7.24 -9.13
C ASP A 198 0.03 -6.04 -8.37
N VAL A 199 1.10 -6.27 -7.62
CA VAL A 199 1.73 -5.26 -6.76
C VAL A 199 3.12 -4.96 -7.29
N TYR A 200 3.41 -3.68 -7.45
CA TYR A 200 4.71 -3.19 -7.90
C TYR A 200 5.33 -2.32 -6.83
N TYR A 201 6.65 -2.48 -6.65
CA TYR A 201 7.51 -1.52 -5.96
C TYR A 201 8.33 -0.80 -7.02
N ASP A 202 8.20 0.52 -7.06
CA ASP A 202 8.76 1.38 -8.10
C ASP A 202 8.26 0.93 -9.49
N ASN A 203 9.11 0.26 -10.25
CA ASN A 203 8.82 -0.31 -11.57
C ASN A 203 8.87 -1.84 -11.62
N THR A 204 9.04 -2.51 -10.48
CA THR A 204 9.26 -3.95 -10.41
C THR A 204 8.02 -4.65 -9.85
N LEU A 205 7.51 -5.65 -10.57
CA LEU A 205 6.43 -6.51 -10.09
C LEU A 205 6.93 -7.38 -8.93
N VAL A 206 6.37 -7.18 -7.74
CA VAL A 206 6.76 -7.91 -6.52
C VAL A 206 5.78 -9.04 -6.16
N LEU A 207 4.53 -8.91 -6.57
CA LEU A 207 3.51 -9.93 -6.35
C LEU A 207 2.52 -9.93 -7.50
N SER A 208 2.16 -11.13 -7.97
CA SER A 208 0.96 -11.34 -8.78
C SER A 208 0.22 -12.53 -8.19
N LYS A 209 -0.93 -12.29 -7.57
CA LYS A 209 -1.69 -13.36 -6.90
C LYS A 209 -3.19 -13.13 -6.99
N LYS A 210 -3.92 -14.24 -7.13
CA LYS A 210 -5.38 -14.27 -7.13
C LYS A 210 -5.90 -14.61 -5.73
N THR A 211 -6.84 -13.85 -5.22
CA THR A 211 -7.58 -14.16 -4.00
C THR A 211 -8.58 -15.28 -4.25
N SER A 212 -8.87 -16.05 -3.21
CA SER A 212 -9.86 -17.13 -3.26
C SER A 212 -11.26 -16.56 -3.49
N TYR A 213 -11.55 -15.40 -2.91
CA TYR A 213 -12.86 -14.78 -2.95
C TYR A 213 -12.85 -13.37 -3.56
N VAL A 214 -14.01 -12.88 -3.98
CA VAL A 214 -14.21 -11.51 -4.52
C VAL A 214 -14.25 -10.52 -3.36
N LEU A 215 -13.77 -9.29 -3.53
CA LEU A 215 -13.84 -8.31 -2.44
C LEU A 215 -15.29 -8.00 -2.05
N SER A 216 -15.50 -7.78 -0.76
CA SER A 216 -16.77 -7.21 -0.30
C SER A 216 -16.91 -5.76 -0.78
N THR A 217 -18.15 -5.25 -0.83
CA THR A 217 -18.39 -3.83 -1.02
C THR A 217 -18.77 -3.19 0.31
N THR A 218 -18.25 -2.01 0.57
CA THR A 218 -18.54 -1.22 1.76
C THR A 218 -19.91 -0.56 1.60
N GLU A 219 -20.83 -0.85 2.52
CA GLU A 219 -22.17 -0.23 2.54
C GLU A 219 -22.13 1.25 3.00
N ASP A 220 -21.11 1.60 3.79
CA ASP A 220 -20.98 2.91 4.42
C ASP A 220 -20.23 3.91 3.51
N THR A 221 -20.97 4.87 2.96
CA THR A 221 -20.44 5.92 2.07
C THR A 221 -19.55 6.94 2.80
N THR A 222 -19.47 6.89 4.12
CA THR A 222 -18.55 7.74 4.90
C THR A 222 -17.13 7.17 4.95
N LYS A 223 -16.96 5.90 4.58
CA LYS A 223 -15.67 5.23 4.50
C LYS A 223 -14.93 5.66 3.24
N GLY A 224 -13.77 6.24 3.45
CA GLY A 224 -12.85 6.69 2.41
C GLY A 224 -11.53 5.96 2.47
N VAL A 225 -10.56 6.52 1.78
CA VAL A 225 -9.17 6.10 1.88
C VAL A 225 -8.54 6.78 3.08
N THR A 226 -7.87 5.99 3.92
CA THR A 226 -7.12 6.50 5.07
C THR A 226 -5.67 6.04 4.97
N VAL A 227 -4.76 6.86 5.47
CA VAL A 227 -3.33 6.65 5.38
C VAL A 227 -2.73 6.89 6.76
N GLY A 228 -1.74 6.07 7.08
CA GLY A 228 -1.01 6.20 8.34
C GLY A 228 -1.84 5.83 9.56
N GLY A 229 -1.24 6.06 10.73
CA GLY A 229 -1.78 5.67 12.01
C GLY A 229 -0.74 5.79 13.13
N PRO A 230 -1.19 5.70 14.39
CA PRO A 230 -0.28 5.74 15.53
C PRO A 230 0.72 4.57 15.44
N GLY A 231 2.01 4.87 15.58
CA GLY A 231 3.10 3.88 15.47
C GLY A 231 3.93 3.99 14.18
N PHE A 232 3.49 4.81 13.22
CA PHE A 232 4.29 5.15 12.06
C PHE A 232 5.15 6.40 12.25
N THR A 233 6.23 6.47 11.49
CA THR A 233 6.99 7.71 11.30
C THR A 233 7.42 7.75 9.84
N GLY A 234 7.13 8.84 9.15
CA GLY A 234 7.38 8.95 7.73
C GLY A 234 6.32 9.73 6.99
N TYR A 235 6.33 9.62 5.67
CA TYR A 235 5.45 10.38 4.79
C TYR A 235 4.87 9.50 3.70
N MET A 236 3.62 9.75 3.32
CA MET A 236 3.06 9.29 2.05
C MET A 236 2.84 10.48 1.13
N ALA A 237 3.18 10.36 -0.15
CA ALA A 237 2.94 11.41 -1.13
C ALA A 237 2.22 10.87 -2.38
N SER A 238 1.57 11.79 -3.11
CA SER A 238 0.91 11.52 -4.40
C SER A 238 0.01 10.29 -4.40
N ALA A 239 -1.00 10.26 -3.54
CA ALA A 239 -2.01 9.20 -3.56
C ALA A 239 -2.84 9.30 -4.85
N LYS A 240 -2.93 8.23 -5.63
CA LYS A 240 -3.67 8.19 -6.90
C LYS A 240 -4.60 7.00 -6.98
N PHE A 241 -5.79 7.28 -7.50
CA PHE A 241 -6.83 6.31 -7.83
C PHE A 241 -7.09 6.39 -9.33
N ILE A 242 -6.80 5.28 -10.02
CA ILE A 242 -6.93 5.18 -11.48
C ILE A 242 -7.93 4.09 -11.77
N GLN A 243 -9.02 4.44 -12.46
CA GLN A 243 -10.13 3.55 -12.78
C GLN A 243 -9.83 2.58 -13.94
N SER A 244 -8.62 2.01 -13.94
CA SER A 244 -8.18 0.97 -14.87
C SER A 244 -7.09 0.13 -14.21
N ALA A 245 -6.95 -1.12 -14.65
CA ALA A 245 -5.82 -1.95 -14.28
C ALA A 245 -4.60 -1.51 -15.10
N LEU A 246 -3.57 -0.96 -14.45
CA LEU A 246 -2.36 -0.57 -15.14
C LEU A 246 -1.51 -1.77 -15.51
N THR A 247 -0.96 -1.74 -16.72
CA THR A 247 0.08 -2.65 -17.17
C THR A 247 1.44 -2.26 -16.60
N GLY A 248 2.39 -3.20 -16.53
CA GLY A 248 3.74 -2.91 -16.03
C GLY A 248 4.45 -1.78 -16.77
N SER A 249 4.20 -1.63 -18.08
CA SER A 249 4.73 -0.50 -18.88
C SER A 249 4.13 0.85 -18.48
N GLU A 250 2.83 0.89 -18.16
CA GLU A 250 2.17 2.11 -17.71
C GLU A 250 2.62 2.48 -16.29
N VAL A 251 2.80 1.50 -15.41
CA VAL A 251 3.38 1.71 -14.07
C VAL A 251 4.79 2.28 -14.19
N PHE A 252 5.62 1.72 -15.06
CA PHE A 252 6.96 2.25 -15.33
C PHE A 252 6.94 3.69 -15.85
N ALA A 253 6.06 3.99 -16.81
CA ALA A 253 5.92 5.33 -17.38
C ALA A 253 5.46 6.34 -16.33
N GLN A 254 4.55 5.96 -15.42
CA GLN A 254 4.13 6.83 -14.33
C GLN A 254 5.25 7.06 -13.32
N TYR A 255 5.93 5.99 -12.90
CA TYR A 255 7.07 6.09 -11.99
C TYR A 255 8.16 7.02 -12.54
N SER A 256 8.56 6.86 -13.81
CA SER A 256 9.61 7.69 -14.42
C SER A 256 9.20 9.15 -14.62
N ASN A 257 7.91 9.42 -14.84
CA ASN A 257 7.39 10.79 -14.97
C ASN A 257 7.29 11.53 -13.63
N GLU A 258 7.20 10.80 -12.51
CA GLU A 258 6.92 11.37 -11.19
C GLU A 258 8.12 11.42 -10.27
N THR A 259 9.24 10.79 -10.65
CA THR A 259 10.43 10.66 -9.82
C THR A 259 11.66 11.36 -10.38
N ASP A 260 12.54 11.80 -9.49
CA ASP A 260 13.89 12.24 -9.81
C ASP A 260 14.81 11.05 -10.13
N THR A 261 16.06 11.33 -10.50
CA THR A 261 17.07 10.31 -10.80
C THR A 261 17.45 9.42 -9.60
N ARG A 262 16.96 9.73 -8.40
CA ARG A 262 17.16 8.97 -7.16
C ARG A 262 15.90 8.22 -6.72
N GLY A 263 14.81 8.30 -7.50
CA GLY A 263 13.52 7.68 -7.20
C GLY A 263 12.66 8.46 -6.19
N ALA A 264 13.02 9.69 -5.85
CA ALA A 264 12.21 10.53 -4.98
C ALA A 264 11.10 11.24 -5.80
N PRO A 265 9.86 11.31 -5.31
CA PRO A 265 8.80 11.98 -6.03
C PRO A 265 9.03 13.50 -6.09
N PHE A 266 8.56 14.15 -7.15
CA PHE A 266 8.57 15.62 -7.28
C PHE A 266 7.53 16.29 -6.37
N VAL A 267 7.65 16.10 -5.05
CA VAL A 267 6.72 16.61 -4.05
C VAL A 267 7.47 17.49 -3.06
N LYS A 268 6.89 18.65 -2.73
CA LYS A 268 7.40 19.51 -1.67
C LYS A 268 6.97 18.94 -0.33
N ILE A 269 7.92 18.43 0.44
CA ILE A 269 7.65 18.04 1.83
C ILE A 269 7.48 19.31 2.65
N PRO A 270 6.38 19.51 3.39
CA PRO A 270 6.27 20.63 4.29
C PRO A 270 7.41 20.48 5.28
N GLU A 271 8.30 21.47 5.33
CA GLU A 271 9.28 21.55 6.39
C GLU A 271 8.49 21.53 7.68
N LYS A 272 8.61 20.44 8.45
CA LYS A 272 8.06 20.40 9.80
C LYS A 272 8.69 21.59 10.48
N THR A 273 7.90 22.63 10.75
CA THR A 273 8.37 23.78 11.49
C THR A 273 8.83 23.18 12.81
N ILE A 274 10.14 23.02 12.95
CA ILE A 274 10.76 22.79 14.23
C ILE A 274 10.45 24.10 14.91
N THR A 275 9.30 24.19 15.58
CA THR A 275 9.16 25.09 16.70
C THR A 275 10.38 24.72 17.52
N GLN A 276 11.37 25.61 17.48
CA GLN A 276 12.44 25.61 18.44
C GLN A 276 11.70 25.57 19.76
N ALA A 277 11.59 24.38 20.33
CA ALA A 277 11.33 24.27 21.73
C ALA A 277 12.43 25.16 22.30
N ASN A 278 12.04 26.22 23.00
CA ASN A 278 12.91 26.94 23.89
C ASN A 278 13.37 26.02 25.04
N ASP A 279 13.60 24.73 24.76
CA ASP A 279 14.53 23.92 25.50
C ASP A 279 15.89 24.51 25.24
N THR A 280 16.33 25.25 26.25
CA THR A 280 17.70 25.33 26.71
C THR A 280 18.35 23.94 26.80
N PHE A 281 18.47 23.21 25.69
CA PHE A 281 19.50 22.20 25.51
C PHE A 281 20.79 22.98 25.36
N GLY A 282 21.46 23.19 26.49
CA GLY A 282 22.84 23.65 26.55
C GLY A 282 23.72 22.64 25.84
N PHE A 283 23.79 22.72 24.51
CA PHE A 283 24.84 22.14 23.71
C PHE A 283 26.10 22.93 24.07
N LYS A 284 26.78 22.51 25.14
CA LYS A 284 28.13 22.97 25.43
C LYS A 284 29.00 22.43 24.31
N ILE A 285 29.15 23.23 23.24
CA ILE A 285 30.24 23.05 22.30
C ILE A 285 31.50 23.12 23.17
N PRO A 286 32.27 22.03 23.33
CA PRO A 286 33.52 22.11 24.07
C PRO A 286 34.36 23.17 23.37
N SER A 287 34.77 24.16 24.15
CA SER A 287 35.47 25.38 23.72
C SER A 287 36.39 25.12 22.54
N LEU A 288 36.18 25.86 21.45
CA LEU A 288 37.14 26.03 20.37
C LEU A 288 38.50 26.37 20.98
N CYS A 289 39.40 25.39 20.99
CA CYS A 289 40.76 25.58 21.48
C CYS A 289 41.51 26.38 20.41
N LEU A 290 41.57 27.69 20.59
CA LEU A 290 42.04 28.64 19.59
C LEU A 290 43.55 28.63 19.33
N ILE A 291 44.34 27.81 20.03
CA ILE A 291 45.78 27.67 19.79
C ILE A 291 46.21 26.22 20.09
N GLY A 292 46.65 25.48 19.07
CA GLY A 292 47.52 24.30 19.24
C GLY A 292 46.87 22.91 19.33
N CYS A 293 45.55 22.75 19.28
CA CYS A 293 44.92 21.43 19.19
C CYS A 293 44.62 21.06 17.72
N GLY A 294 45.59 20.46 17.03
CA GLY A 294 45.30 19.80 15.76
C GLY A 294 44.18 18.77 15.93
N PRO A 295 43.28 18.59 14.94
CA PRO A 295 42.24 17.57 15.05
C PRO A 295 42.93 16.22 15.23
N LYS A 296 42.81 15.64 16.43
CA LYS A 296 42.94 14.19 16.56
C LYS A 296 41.75 13.61 15.81
N VAL A 297 41.93 13.39 14.51
CA VAL A 297 41.08 12.49 13.74
C VAL A 297 41.18 11.17 14.48
N MET A 298 40.15 10.82 15.26
CA MET A 298 40.07 9.48 15.79
C MET A 298 40.07 8.55 14.58
N PRO A 299 41.00 7.58 14.49
CA PRO A 299 40.95 6.62 13.42
C PRO A 299 39.55 6.02 13.42
N SER A 300 38.94 5.88 12.24
CA SER A 300 37.66 5.19 12.09
C SER A 300 37.77 3.88 12.85
N LYS A 301 36.97 3.71 13.91
CA LYS A 301 36.88 2.41 14.57
C LYS A 301 36.57 1.40 13.47
N PRO A 302 37.29 0.27 13.38
CA PRO A 302 36.92 -0.78 12.43
C PRO A 302 35.44 -1.08 12.66
N LEU A 303 34.70 -1.30 11.57
CA LEU A 303 33.32 -1.79 11.62
C LEU A 303 33.32 -2.94 12.63
N MET A 304 32.69 -2.72 13.78
CA MET A 304 32.48 -3.79 14.73
C MET A 304 31.49 -4.73 14.05
N GLU A 305 32.02 -5.82 13.52
CA GLU A 305 31.22 -6.99 13.19
C GLU A 305 30.42 -7.33 14.44
N TRP A 306 29.10 -7.31 14.30
CA TRP A 306 28.20 -7.68 15.37
C TRP A 306 28.31 -9.20 15.56
N GLU A 307 29.30 -9.64 16.33
CA GLU A 307 29.31 -10.99 16.88
C GLU A 307 28.21 -11.07 17.96
N THR A 308 26.99 -11.39 17.52
CA THR A 308 26.03 -12.02 18.42
C THR A 308 26.36 -13.51 18.48
N GLN A 309 26.16 -14.16 19.63
CA GLN A 309 26.39 -15.60 19.85
C GLN A 309 25.45 -16.53 19.03
N TYR A 310 24.87 -16.04 17.93
CA TYR A 310 23.91 -16.75 17.08
C TYR A 310 24.29 -16.71 15.59
N ALA A 311 25.55 -16.41 15.27
CA ALA A 311 26.14 -16.69 13.95
C ALA A 311 26.81 -18.06 13.95
#